data_AF-A0A0Q6ANW2-F1
#
_entry.id   AF-A0A0Q6ANW2-F1
#
_cell.length_a   1.000
_cell.length_b   1.000
_cell.length_c   1.000
_cell.angle_alpha   90.00
_cell.angle_beta   90.00
_cell.angle_gamma   90.00
#
_symmetry.space_group_name_H-M   'P 1'
#
loop_
_entity.id
_entity.type
_entity.pdbx_description
1 polymer ?
#
loop_
_entity_poly.entity_id
_entity_poly.type
_entity_poly.pdbx_seq_one_letter_code
_entity_poly.pdbx_strand_id
1 'polypeptide(L)' 'MNAAFCCASLGIVPTVRHADYIGSWLEVLREDNRAIVRAASQASKAADWLLGFVPVELQAEPAIDRRAA' A
#
# COMPACT_ATOMS: atom_id res chain seq x y z
N MET A 1 1.57 0.74 4.85
CA MET A 1 0.51 0.33 3.89
C MET A 1 0.43 1.28 2.69
N ASN A 2 0.23 2.59 2.85
CA ASN A 2 0.24 3.57 1.74
C ASN A 2 1.49 3.47 0.83
N ALA A 3 2.68 3.56 1.42
CA ALA A 3 3.93 3.45 0.66
C ALA A 3 4.07 2.13 -0.13
N ALA A 4 3.47 1.03 0.34
CA ALA A 4 3.47 -0.23 -0.38
C ALA A 4 2.60 -0.18 -1.65
N PHE A 5 1.44 0.50 -1.58
CA PHE A 5 0.61 0.74 -2.77
C PHE A 5 1.33 1.62 -3.79
N CYS A 6 1.94 2.73 -3.37
CA CYS A 6 2.74 3.56 -4.28
C CYS A 6 3.92 2.78 -4.89
N CYS A 7 4.64 1.97 -4.09
CA CYS A 7 5.75 1.18 -4.60
C CYS A 7 5.29 0.18 -5.66
N ALA A 8 4.18 -0.51 -5.42
CA ALA A 8 3.60 -1.43 -6.40
C ALA A 8 3.19 -0.71 -7.70
N SER A 9 2.51 0.43 -7.60
CA SER A 9 2.09 1.22 -8.77
C SER A 9 3.26 1.80 -9.57
N LEU A 10 4.39 2.07 -8.94
CA LEU A 10 5.56 2.66 -9.58
C LEU A 10 6.66 1.64 -9.92
N GLY A 11 6.42 0.34 -9.71
CA GLY A 11 7.42 -0.71 -9.96
C GLY A 11 8.65 -0.64 -9.04
N ILE A 12 8.54 0.01 -7.87
CA ILE A 12 9.63 0.16 -6.91
C ILE A 12 9.67 -1.07 -6.00
N VAL A 13 10.82 -1.74 -5.94
CA VAL A 13 11.07 -2.80 -4.95
C VAL A 13 11.41 -2.15 -3.61
N PRO A 14 10.56 -2.29 -2.58
CA PRO A 14 10.83 -1.67 -1.28
C PRO A 14 11.92 -2.45 -0.54
N THR A 15 12.74 -1.73 0.21
CA THR A 15 13.60 -2.32 1.24
C THR A 15 12.91 -2.22 2.60
N VAL A 16 13.04 -3.27 3.42
CA VAL A 16 12.53 -3.25 4.78
C VAL A 16 13.41 -2.33 5.62
N ARG A 17 12.77 -1.45 6.39
CA ARG A 17 13.40 -0.71 7.51
C ARG A 17 12.75 -1.18 8.82
N HIS A 18 13.42 -0.91 9.96
CA HIS A 18 13.08 -1.42 11.29
C HIS A 18 11.57 -1.61 11.55
N ALA A 19 11.23 -2.78 12.07
CA ALA A 19 9.87 -3.29 12.18
C ALA A 19 9.22 -3.01 13.56
N ASP A 20 9.74 -2.04 14.31
CA ASP A 20 9.32 -1.77 15.70
C ASP A 20 7.83 -1.40 15.82
N TYR A 21 7.23 -0.92 14.72
CA TYR A 21 5.79 -0.65 14.63
C TYR A 21 4.90 -1.90 14.65
N ILE A 22 5.44 -3.11 14.41
CA ILE A 22 4.64 -4.34 14.41
C ILE A 22 4.03 -4.58 15.80
N GLY A 23 4.80 -4.34 16.86
CA GLY A 23 4.31 -4.48 18.24
C GLY A 23 3.10 -3.61 18.53
N SER A 24 3.14 -2.32 18.16
CA SER A 24 1.99 -1.43 18.35
C SER A 24 0.77 -1.84 17.52
N TRP A 25 0.98 -2.37 16.31
CA TRP A 25 -0.14 -2.85 15.49
C TRP A 25 -0.78 -4.12 16.05
N LEU A 26 -0.01 -5.00 16.69
CA LEU A 26 -0.57 -6.18 17.34
C LEU A 26 -1.53 -5.80 18.48
N GLU A 27 -1.19 -4.81 19.29
CA GLU A 27 -2.10 -4.31 20.33
C GLU A 27 -3.37 -3.70 19.73
N VAL A 28 -3.25 -2.86 18.70
CA VAL A 28 -4.41 -2.29 17.99
C VAL A 28 -5.33 -3.38 17.43
N LEU A 29 -4.78 -4.47 16.89
CA LEU A 29 -5.57 -5.56 16.30
C LEU A 29 -6.21 -6.48 17.34
N ARG A 30 -5.65 -6.54 18.56
CA ARG A 30 -6.29 -7.23 19.69
C ARG A 30 -7.54 -6.48 20.15
N GLU A 31 -7.52 -5.16 20.08
CA GLU A 31 -8.65 -4.30 20.47
C GLU A 31 -9.70 -4.14 19.34
N ASP A 32 -9.26 -4.03 18.08
CA ASP A 32 -10.13 -3.84 16.92
C ASP A 32 -9.68 -4.67 15.71
N ASN A 33 -10.37 -5.78 15.46
CA ASN A 33 -10.10 -6.66 14.31
C ASN A 33 -10.39 -6.01 12.94
N ARG A 34 -11.11 -4.89 12.89
CA ARG A 34 -11.39 -4.13 11.65
C ARG A 34 -10.39 -3.00 11.42
N ALA A 35 -9.49 -2.71 12.36
CA ALA A 35 -8.51 -1.64 12.24
C ALA A 35 -7.66 -1.78 10.97
N ILE A 36 -7.29 -3.02 10.59
CA ILE A 36 -6.49 -3.29 9.40
C ILE A 36 -7.20 -2.89 8.10
N VAL A 37 -8.51 -3.18 8.01
CA VAL A 37 -9.31 -2.88 6.81
C VAL A 37 -9.54 -1.37 6.68
N ARG A 38 -9.78 -0.69 7.82
CA ARG A 38 -9.91 0.77 7.85
C ARG A 38 -8.59 1.45 7.48
N ALA A 39 -7.47 0.98 8.01
CA ALA A 39 -6.15 1.47 7.67
C ALA A 39 -5.83 1.26 6.18
N ALA A 40 -6.19 0.10 5.62
CA ALA A 40 -6.07 -0.17 4.19
C ALA A 40 -6.90 0.79 3.35
N SER A 41 -8.17 1.02 3.70
CA SER A 41 -9.03 1.96 2.98
C SER A 41 -8.47 3.38 2.96
N GLN A 42 -7.94 3.87 4.09
CA GLN A 42 -7.28 5.17 4.16
C GLN A 42 -5.98 5.21 3.34
N ALA A 43 -5.19 4.14 3.42
CA ALA A 43 -3.95 4.02 2.65
C ALA A 43 -4.21 4.02 1.14
N SER A 44 -5.26 3.36 0.66
CA SER A 44 -5.63 3.36 -0.77
C SER A 44 -5.99 4.77 -1.22
N LYS A 45 -6.85 5.49 -0.48
CA LYS A 45 -7.23 6.87 -0.82
C LYS A 45 -6.02 7.81 -0.87
N ALA A 46 -5.08 7.65 0.07
CA ALA A 46 -3.86 8.44 0.09
C ALA A 46 -2.95 8.11 -1.12
N ALA A 47 -2.83 6.84 -1.47
CA ALA A 47 -2.07 6.40 -2.64
C ALA A 47 -2.69 6.96 -3.92
N ASP A 48 -4.01 6.82 -4.10
CA ASP A 48 -4.74 7.33 -5.26
C ASP A 48 -4.54 8.85 -5.41
N TRP A 49 -4.62 9.58 -4.30
CA TRP A 49 -4.39 11.03 -4.29
C TRP A 49 -2.96 11.38 -4.73
N LEU A 50 -1.95 10.70 -4.20
CA LEU A 50 -0.54 10.93 -4.58
C LEU A 50 -0.28 10.56 -6.04
N LEU A 51 -0.81 9.42 -6.49
CA LEU A 51 -0.63 8.91 -7.85
C LEU A 51 -1.35 9.77 -8.90
N GLY A 52 -2.38 10.52 -8.50
CA GLY A 52 -3.03 11.52 -9.35
C GLY A 52 -2.12 12.68 -9.79
N PHE A 53 -0.97 12.86 -9.14
CA PHE A 53 0.03 13.87 -9.53
C PHE A 53 1.17 13.31 -10.38
N VAL A 54 1.19 12.01 -10.66
CA VAL A 54 2.25 11.39 -11.46
C VAL A 54 2.06 11.79 -12.94
N PRO A 55 3.13 12.24 -13.63
CA PRO A 55 3.09 12.54 -15.06
C PRO A 55 2.53 11.38 -15.87
N VAL A 56 1.79 11.67 -16.95
CA VAL A 56 1.16 10.64 -17.80
C VAL A 56 2.20 9.65 -18.34
N GLU A 57 3.42 10.11 -18.58
CA GLU A 57 4.54 9.30 -19.06
C GLU A 57 5.02 8.25 -18.04
N LEU A 58 4.72 8.45 -16.75
CA LEU A 58 5.11 7.58 -15.64
C LEU A 58 3.94 6.75 -15.09
N GLN A 59 2.75 6.84 -15.69
CA GLN A 59 1.64 5.96 -15.35
C GLN A 59 1.99 4.54 -15.85
N ALA A 60 2.49 3.70 -14.94
CA ALA A 60 2.78 2.31 -15.25
C ALA A 60 1.49 1.64 -15.79
N GLU A 61 1.60 0.91 -16.89
CA GLU A 61 0.51 0.05 -17.33
C GLU A 61 0.15 -0.90 -16.18
N PRO A 62 -1.15 -1.06 -15.85
CA PRO A 62 -1.53 -1.99 -14.80
C PRO A 62 -1.01 -3.37 -15.21
N ALA A 63 -0.14 -3.94 -14.37
CA ALA A 63 0.31 -5.31 -14.51
C ALA A 63 -0.88 -6.24 -14.26
N ILE A 64 -1.72 -6.41 -15.29
CA ILE A 64 -2.72 -7.47 -15.35
C ILE A 64 -1.92 -8.75 -15.53
N ASP A 65 -1.54 -9.37 -14.42
CA ASP A 65 -0.96 -10.71 -14.43
C ASP A 65 -2.01 -11.69 -15.01
N ARG A 66 -1.83 -12.05 -16.28
CA ARG A 66 -2.58 -13.12 -16.97
C ARG A 66 -2.07 -14.50 -16.56
N ARG A 67 -1.81 -14.76 -15.28
CA ARG A 67 -1.48 -16.10 -14.76
C ARG A 67 -2.51 -16.58 -13.75
N ALA A 68 -3.69 -16.85 -14.28
CA ALA A 68 -4.60 -17.85 -13.75
C ALA A 68 -5.37 -18.46 -14.95
N ALA A 69 -4.72 -19.37 -15.67
CA ALA A 69 -5.32 -20.32 -16.61
C ALA A 69 -4.49 -21.61 -16.57
#